data_AF-A0A662YCS5-F1
#
_entry.id   AF-A0A662YCS5-F1
#
_cell.length_a   1.000
_cell.length_b   1.000
_cell.length_c   1.000
_cell.angle_alpha   90.00
_cell.angle_beta   90.00
_cell.angle_gamma   90.00
#
_symmetry.space_group_name_H-M   'P 1'
#
loop_
_entity.id
_entity.type
_entity.pdbx_description
1 polymer ?
#
loop_
_entity_poly.entity_id
_entity_poly.type
_entity_poly.pdbx_seq_one_letter_code
_entity_poly.pdbx_strand_id
1 'polypeptide(L)'
;MSEIPTAVTQAIANFVPDDGMSVAPPRKTETSYIFKWGVRMVKSNDAAATPVWMCLASETCREKRAKFRMSGGKTSKATNHLTEMHSMDSKKTTAEGDRKRTRENELELLKRSPLFRNDPGRAYVLLETRRIVNNNLPFRLGEYEETLLIRDLMLKEHAQVALNAKVIRHAVVELYDATKRQVQAMLQNNTIGSAKCFSIV
;
A
#
# COMPACT_ATOMS: atom_id res chain seq x y z
N MET A 1 4.89 -3.41 -19.91
CA MET A 1 6.08 -2.53 -19.85
C MET A 1 5.62 -1.25 -19.18
N SER A 2 6.20 -0.80 -18.07
CA SER A 2 5.93 0.56 -17.61
C SER A 2 6.62 1.51 -18.59
N GLU A 3 5.83 2.17 -19.43
CA GLU A 3 6.34 3.24 -20.29
C GLU A 3 6.96 4.32 -19.40
N ILE A 4 8.14 4.81 -19.79
CA ILE A 4 8.79 5.92 -19.08
C ILE A 4 7.89 7.14 -19.30
N PRO A 5 7.39 7.80 -18.23
CA PRO A 5 6.55 8.98 -18.38
C PRO A 5 7.26 10.05 -19.22
N THR A 6 6.51 10.68 -20.12
CA THR A 6 7.02 11.74 -21.01
C THR A 6 7.75 12.84 -20.23
N ALA A 7 7.25 13.18 -19.04
CA ALA A 7 7.86 14.17 -18.15
C ALA A 7 9.29 13.81 -17.71
N VAL A 8 9.64 12.52 -17.63
CA VAL A 8 11.00 12.06 -17.29
C VAL A 8 11.90 12.15 -18.51
N THR A 9 11.40 11.71 -19.68
CA THR A 9 12.14 11.81 -20.94
C THR A 9 12.47 13.25 -21.30
N GLN A 10 11.51 14.18 -21.15
CA GLN A 10 11.73 15.61 -21.33
C GLN A 10 12.75 16.18 -20.35
N ALA A 11 12.69 15.79 -19.07
CA ALA A 11 13.63 16.26 -18.07
C ALA A 11 15.07 15.77 -18.32
N ILE A 12 15.23 14.56 -18.83
CA ILE A 12 16.54 14.03 -19.25
C ILE A 12 17.06 14.81 -20.46
N ALA A 13 16.20 15.05 -21.46
CA ALA A 13 16.58 15.77 -22.69
C ALA A 13 16.98 17.23 -22.42
N ASN A 14 16.29 17.90 -21.49
CA ASN A 14 16.50 19.30 -21.15
C ASN A 14 17.48 19.48 -19.96
N PHE A 15 18.17 18.42 -19.53
CA PHE A 15 19.03 18.50 -18.36
C PHE A 15 20.29 19.35 -18.63
N VAL A 16 20.50 20.35 -17.78
CA VAL A 16 21.72 21.18 -17.80
C VAL A 16 22.62 20.77 -16.62
N PRO A 17 23.85 20.28 -16.89
CA PRO A 17 24.79 19.89 -15.84
C PRO A 17 25.33 21.11 -15.08
N ASP A 18 25.83 20.86 -13.86
CA ASP A 18 26.55 21.88 -13.09
C ASP A 18 27.88 22.26 -13.77
N ASP A 19 28.39 23.45 -13.46
CA ASP A 19 29.67 23.93 -13.98
C ASP A 19 30.81 22.90 -13.76
N GLY A 20 31.57 22.64 -14.83
CA GLY A 20 32.67 21.66 -14.82
C GLY A 20 32.23 20.19 -14.93
N MET A 21 30.93 19.92 -15.11
CA MET A 21 30.39 18.58 -15.35
C MET A 21 29.81 18.46 -16.77
N SER A 22 29.84 17.25 -17.32
CA SER A 22 29.20 16.90 -18.58
C SER A 22 28.37 15.62 -18.43
N VAL A 23 27.32 15.50 -19.24
CA VAL A 23 26.48 14.30 -19.28
C VAL A 23 27.18 13.23 -20.12
N ALA A 24 27.37 12.04 -19.55
CA ALA A 24 27.97 10.90 -20.23
C ALA A 24 26.92 9.81 -20.51
N PRO A 25 26.72 9.40 -21.77
CA PRO A 25 25.76 8.35 -22.11
C PRO A 25 26.22 7.00 -21.54
N PRO A 26 25.32 6.04 -21.27
CA PRO A 26 25.68 4.69 -20.81
C PRO A 26 26.65 4.00 -21.78
N ARG A 27 27.59 3.21 -21.26
CA ARG A 27 28.47 2.38 -22.09
C ARG A 27 27.66 1.21 -22.67
N LYS A 28 28.09 0.67 -23.81
CA LYS A 28 27.41 -0.46 -24.48
C LYS A 28 27.26 -1.71 -23.59
N THR A 29 28.15 -1.89 -22.62
CA THR A 29 28.12 -3.01 -21.66
C THR A 29 27.22 -2.75 -20.45
N GLU A 30 26.74 -1.52 -20.27
CA GLU A 30 25.92 -1.12 -19.12
C GLU A 30 24.43 -1.21 -19.47
N THR A 31 23.72 -2.15 -18.86
CA THR A 31 22.29 -2.43 -19.13
C THR A 31 21.37 -2.04 -17.97
N SER A 32 21.90 -1.33 -16.97
CA SER A 32 21.12 -0.97 -15.78
C SER A 32 19.95 -0.05 -16.12
N TYR A 33 18.78 -0.32 -15.54
CA TYR A 33 17.58 0.45 -15.82
C TYR A 33 17.63 1.89 -15.29
N ILE A 34 18.58 2.21 -14.38
CA ILE A 34 18.73 3.55 -13.82
C ILE A 34 18.96 4.64 -14.90
N PHE A 35 19.55 4.27 -16.03
CA PHE A 35 19.85 5.19 -17.12
C PHE A 35 18.61 5.65 -17.88
N LYS A 36 17.46 5.02 -17.64
CA LYS A 36 16.16 5.44 -18.15
C LYS A 36 15.50 6.52 -17.29
N TRP A 37 16.00 6.73 -16.07
CA TRP A 37 15.36 7.54 -15.02
C TRP A 37 16.22 8.70 -14.52
N GLY A 38 17.39 8.90 -15.13
CA GLY A 38 18.34 9.90 -14.70
C GLY A 38 19.58 9.96 -15.58
N VAL A 39 20.43 10.93 -15.29
CA VAL A 39 21.62 11.27 -16.08
C VAL A 39 22.88 10.92 -15.32
N ARG A 40 23.87 10.38 -16.04
CA ARG A 40 25.23 10.22 -15.51
C ARG A 40 26.04 11.46 -15.84
N MET A 41 26.63 12.06 -14.82
CA MET A 41 27.50 13.21 -14.91
C MET A 41 28.94 12.80 -14.61
N VAL A 42 29.88 13.32 -15.41
CA VAL A 42 31.33 13.16 -15.24
C VAL A 42 31.97 14.55 -15.19
N LYS A 43 33.11 14.67 -14.51
CA LYS A 43 33.89 15.92 -14.56
C LYS A 43 34.50 16.07 -15.94
N SER A 44 34.37 17.24 -16.54
CA SER A 44 34.87 17.51 -17.90
C SER A 44 36.40 17.46 -17.99
N ASN A 45 37.10 17.78 -16.90
CA ASN A 45 38.57 17.91 -16.88
C ASN A 45 39.29 16.72 -16.22
N ASP A 46 38.55 15.72 -15.74
CA ASP A 46 39.13 14.57 -15.03
C ASP A 46 38.33 13.29 -15.34
N ALA A 47 38.81 12.54 -16.32
CA ALA A 47 38.21 11.27 -16.73
C ALA A 47 38.37 10.15 -15.68
N ALA A 48 39.25 10.33 -14.68
CA ALA A 48 39.41 9.40 -13.57
C ALA A 48 38.47 9.71 -12.39
N ALA A 49 37.83 10.88 -12.38
CA ALA A 49 36.85 11.25 -11.36
C ALA A 49 35.68 10.27 -11.34
N THR A 50 35.22 9.91 -10.14
CA THR A 50 34.11 8.97 -10.00
C THR A 50 32.82 9.58 -10.57
N PRO A 51 32.14 8.92 -11.52
CA PRO A 51 30.89 9.42 -12.08
C PRO A 51 29.80 9.54 -11.01
N VAL A 52 28.90 10.48 -11.21
CA VAL A 52 27.74 10.71 -10.34
C VAL A 52 26.48 10.55 -11.18
N TRP A 53 25.50 9.82 -10.68
CA TRP A 53 24.18 9.72 -11.30
C TRP A 53 23.20 10.63 -10.57
N MET A 54 22.38 11.38 -11.31
CA MET A 54 21.32 12.22 -10.77
C MET A 54 19.95 11.64 -11.15
N CYS A 55 19.06 11.54 -10.16
CA CYS A 55 17.69 11.09 -10.35
C CYS A 55 16.81 12.19 -10.94
N LEU A 56 16.07 11.86 -12.00
CA LEU A 56 15.09 12.76 -12.66
C LEU A 56 13.66 12.19 -12.67
N ALA A 57 13.43 11.11 -11.91
CA ALA A 57 12.18 10.36 -11.90
C ALA A 57 10.97 11.11 -11.33
N SER A 58 11.20 12.09 -10.44
CA SER A 58 10.14 12.93 -9.86
C SER A 58 10.59 14.38 -9.77
N GLU A 59 9.64 15.31 -9.69
CA GLU A 59 9.89 16.73 -9.45
C GLU A 59 10.70 16.95 -8.16
N THR A 60 10.33 16.28 -7.07
CA THR A 60 11.04 16.38 -5.78
C THR A 60 12.52 15.99 -5.87
N CYS A 61 12.87 14.99 -6.68
CA CYS A 61 14.26 14.60 -6.90
C CYS A 61 15.03 15.61 -7.75
N ARG A 62 14.36 16.27 -8.70
CA ARG A 62 14.94 17.33 -9.53
C ARG A 62 15.24 18.57 -8.70
N GLU A 63 14.30 19.01 -7.88
CA GLU A 63 14.46 20.16 -6.98
C GLU A 63 15.61 19.93 -5.99
N LYS A 64 15.65 18.76 -5.36
CA LYS A 64 16.69 18.40 -4.38
C LYS A 64 18.02 18.01 -5.03
N ARG A 65 18.10 17.96 -6.36
CA ARG A 65 19.27 17.48 -7.12
C ARG A 65 19.82 16.18 -6.54
N ALA A 66 18.97 15.17 -6.37
CA ALA A 66 19.34 13.89 -5.72
C ALA A 66 20.44 13.16 -6.52
N LYS A 67 21.64 13.07 -5.94
CA LYS A 67 22.88 12.58 -6.60
C LYS A 67 23.46 11.36 -5.88
N PHE A 68 23.95 10.40 -6.66
CA PHE A 68 24.52 9.14 -6.17
C PHE A 68 25.84 8.85 -6.87
N ARG A 69 26.91 8.63 -6.09
CA ARG A 69 28.24 8.29 -6.62
C ARG A 69 28.24 6.87 -7.19
N MET A 70 28.78 6.70 -8.40
CA MET A 70 28.89 5.43 -9.12
C MET A 70 30.31 4.85 -9.01
N SER A 71 30.64 4.27 -7.86
CA SER A 71 31.96 3.67 -7.62
C SER A 71 32.13 2.37 -8.40
N GLY A 72 33.12 2.30 -9.30
CA GLY A 72 33.43 1.10 -10.08
C GLY A 72 32.28 0.61 -10.96
N GLY A 73 31.44 1.53 -11.47
CA GLY A 73 30.26 1.19 -12.28
C GLY A 73 29.09 0.59 -11.50
N LYS A 74 29.19 0.45 -10.17
CA LYS A 74 28.11 -0.09 -9.34
C LYS A 74 26.93 0.88 -9.31
N THR A 75 25.72 0.35 -9.57
CA THR A 75 24.47 1.12 -9.63
C THR A 75 23.57 0.92 -8.41
N SER A 76 23.98 0.09 -7.44
CA SER A 76 23.15 -0.35 -6.30
C SER A 76 22.52 0.80 -5.52
N LYS A 77 23.24 1.91 -5.28
CA LYS A 77 22.68 3.08 -4.58
C LYS A 77 21.56 3.77 -5.36
N ALA A 78 21.74 3.91 -6.68
CA ALA A 78 20.73 4.49 -7.56
C ALA A 78 19.52 3.55 -7.71
N THR A 79 19.77 2.25 -7.84
CA THR A 79 18.73 1.21 -7.84
C THR A 79 17.90 1.25 -6.56
N ASN A 80 18.54 1.26 -5.40
CA ASN A 80 17.84 1.32 -4.10
C ASN A 80 17.01 2.60 -3.97
N HIS A 81 17.57 3.74 -4.38
CA HIS A 81 16.82 4.99 -4.39
C HIS A 81 15.57 4.93 -5.27
N LEU A 82 15.67 4.37 -6.49
CA LEU A 82 14.53 4.21 -7.38
C LEU A 82 13.47 3.26 -6.80
N THR A 83 13.87 2.16 -6.15
CA THR A 83 12.93 1.27 -5.46
C THR A 83 12.27 1.97 -4.26
N GLU A 84 13.03 2.62 -3.39
CA GLU A 84 12.53 3.19 -2.14
C GLU A 84 11.70 4.47 -2.35
N MET A 85 12.13 5.37 -3.25
CA MET A 85 11.51 6.68 -3.43
C MET A 85 10.50 6.73 -4.57
N HIS A 86 10.60 5.80 -5.52
CA HIS A 86 9.81 5.82 -6.76
C HIS A 86 9.13 4.47 -7.07
N SER A 87 9.31 3.45 -6.21
CA SER A 87 8.74 2.11 -6.40
C SER A 87 9.07 1.50 -7.76
N MET A 88 10.29 1.75 -8.27
CA MET A 88 10.73 1.25 -9.57
C MET A 88 11.65 0.06 -9.41
N ASP A 89 11.13 -1.12 -9.71
CA ASP A 89 11.89 -2.36 -9.61
C ASP A 89 12.46 -2.81 -10.96
N SER A 90 13.62 -3.45 -10.90
CA SER A 90 14.19 -4.16 -12.05
C SER A 90 13.29 -5.34 -12.44
N LYS A 91 13.24 -5.70 -13.74
CA LYS A 91 12.46 -6.85 -14.25
C LYS A 91 12.72 -8.16 -13.49
N LYS A 92 13.95 -8.33 -12.98
CA LYS A 92 14.35 -9.51 -12.19
C LYS A 92 13.65 -9.56 -10.83
N THR A 93 13.33 -8.42 -10.23
CA THR A 93 12.65 -8.30 -8.93
C THR A 93 11.13 -8.28 -9.06
N THR A 94 10.56 -7.77 -10.16
CA THR A 94 9.10 -7.82 -10.40
C THR A 94 8.57 -9.25 -10.52
N ALA A 95 9.31 -10.16 -11.15
CA ALA A 95 8.90 -11.57 -11.28
C ALA A 95 8.90 -12.32 -9.93
N GLU A 96 9.68 -11.85 -8.95
CA GLU A 96 9.64 -12.35 -7.56
C GLU A 96 8.60 -11.60 -6.70
N GLY A 97 8.38 -10.30 -6.96
CA GLY A 97 7.45 -9.44 -6.22
C GLY A 97 5.97 -9.74 -6.50
N ASP A 98 5.62 -10.11 -7.74
CA ASP A 98 4.24 -10.43 -8.13
C ASP A 98 3.72 -11.74 -7.50
N ARG A 99 4.61 -12.56 -6.92
CA ARG A 99 4.23 -13.79 -6.19
C ARG A 99 4.05 -13.60 -4.68
N LYS A 100 4.40 -12.45 -4.10
CA LYS A 100 4.40 -12.25 -2.63
C LYS A 100 4.15 -10.80 -2.21
N ARG A 101 3.08 -10.16 -2.67
CA ARG A 101 2.57 -8.99 -1.93
C ARG A 101 1.81 -9.51 -0.70
N THR A 102 2.47 -9.55 0.45
CA THR A 102 1.83 -9.88 1.73
C THR A 102 0.99 -8.68 2.19
N ARG A 103 -0.07 -8.95 2.94
CA ARG A 103 -0.96 -7.93 3.54
C ARG A 103 -0.20 -6.83 4.29
N GLU A 104 0.91 -7.20 4.93
CA GLU A 104 1.77 -6.26 5.67
C GLU A 104 2.52 -5.29 4.75
N ASN A 105 3.00 -5.75 3.60
CA ASN A 105 3.70 -4.90 2.64
C ASN A 105 2.74 -3.83 2.07
N GLU A 106 1.49 -4.19 1.81
CA GLU A 106 0.47 -3.23 1.36
C GLU A 106 0.11 -2.22 2.45
N LEU A 107 0.01 -2.67 3.70
CA LEU A 107 -0.25 -1.79 4.83
C LEU A 107 0.87 -0.76 5.02
N GLU A 108 2.13 -1.19 4.97
CA GLU A 108 3.29 -0.29 5.09
C GLU A 108 3.36 0.71 3.93
N LEU A 109 3.01 0.29 2.71
CA LEU A 109 2.92 1.20 1.57
C LEU A 109 1.86 2.28 1.79
N LEU A 110 0.66 1.90 2.25
CA LEU A 110 -0.43 2.84 2.52
C LEU A 110 -0.06 3.84 3.62
N LYS A 111 0.58 3.38 4.70
CA LYS A 111 1.06 4.25 5.79
C LYS A 111 2.09 5.29 5.31
N ARG A 112 2.93 4.93 4.34
CA ARG A 112 3.95 5.83 3.76
C ARG A 112 3.38 6.78 2.72
N SER A 113 2.13 6.59 2.28
CA SER A 113 1.53 7.42 1.25
C SER A 113 1.35 8.88 1.73
N PRO A 114 1.53 9.87 0.84
CA PRO A 114 1.25 11.27 1.19
C PRO A 114 -0.19 11.49 1.65
N LEU A 115 -1.14 10.75 1.07
CA LEU A 115 -2.55 10.82 1.44
C LEU A 115 -2.77 10.45 2.92
N PHE A 116 -2.24 9.31 3.36
CA PHE A 116 -2.39 8.89 4.75
C PHE A 116 -1.61 9.80 5.72
N ARG A 117 -0.43 10.27 5.33
CA ARG A 117 0.39 11.17 6.15
C ARG A 117 -0.25 12.54 6.37
N ASN A 118 -0.90 13.09 5.34
CA ASN A 118 -1.45 14.43 5.38
C ASN A 118 -2.90 14.46 5.88
N ASP A 119 -3.70 13.44 5.55
CA ASP A 119 -5.10 13.34 5.94
C ASP A 119 -5.51 11.86 6.11
N PRO A 120 -5.24 11.28 7.29
CA PRO A 120 -5.57 9.88 7.57
C PRO A 120 -7.10 9.65 7.57
N GLY A 121 -7.89 10.67 7.91
CA GLY A 121 -9.36 10.59 7.87
C GLY A 121 -9.88 10.41 6.45
N ARG A 122 -9.39 11.24 5.51
CA ARG A 122 -9.72 11.09 4.09
C ARG A 122 -9.18 9.79 3.50
N ALA A 123 -8.00 9.35 3.90
CA ALA A 123 -7.46 8.06 3.49
C ALA A 123 -8.39 6.91 3.91
N TYR A 124 -8.91 6.94 5.14
CA TYR A 124 -9.88 5.97 5.63
C TYR A 124 -11.17 5.97 4.81
N VAL A 125 -11.79 7.16 4.60
CA VAL A 125 -13.04 7.29 3.82
C VAL A 125 -12.88 6.72 2.41
N LEU A 126 -11.75 7.01 1.74
CA LEU A 126 -11.49 6.53 0.39
C LEU A 126 -11.28 5.01 0.33
N LEU A 127 -10.59 4.44 1.32
CA LEU A 127 -10.41 2.99 1.41
C LEU A 127 -11.73 2.27 1.69
N GLU A 128 -12.57 2.79 2.58
CA GLU A 128 -13.89 2.22 2.86
C GLU A 128 -14.81 2.35 1.64
N THR A 129 -14.78 3.48 0.94
CA THR A 129 -15.52 3.68 -0.32
C THR A 129 -15.08 2.66 -1.37
N ARG A 130 -13.76 2.47 -1.53
CA ARG A 130 -13.21 1.46 -2.46
C ARG A 130 -13.65 0.04 -2.08
N ARG A 131 -13.69 -0.29 -0.79
CA ARG A 131 -14.20 -1.58 -0.29
C ARG A 131 -15.65 -1.79 -0.70
N ILE A 132 -16.50 -0.77 -0.54
CA ILE A 132 -17.92 -0.82 -0.91
C ILE A 132 -18.08 -1.07 -2.41
N VAL A 133 -17.45 -0.24 -3.24
CA VAL A 133 -17.55 -0.33 -4.71
C VAL A 133 -17.03 -1.65 -5.24
N ASN A 134 -15.83 -2.09 -4.79
CA ASN A 134 -15.20 -3.29 -5.32
C ASN A 134 -15.93 -4.59 -4.95
N ASN A 135 -16.72 -4.58 -3.87
CA ASN A 135 -17.41 -5.77 -3.38
C ASN A 135 -18.93 -5.64 -3.45
N ASN A 136 -19.45 -4.57 -4.09
CA ASN A 136 -20.88 -4.27 -4.19
C ASN A 136 -21.60 -4.32 -2.83
N LEU A 137 -20.99 -3.76 -1.79
CA LEU A 137 -21.58 -3.76 -0.45
C LEU A 137 -22.71 -2.70 -0.35
N PRO A 138 -23.68 -2.87 0.55
CA PRO A 138 -24.66 -1.83 0.83
C PRO A 138 -24.00 -0.54 1.31
N PHE A 139 -24.36 0.61 0.71
CA PHE A 139 -23.83 1.93 1.11
C PHE A 139 -24.10 2.23 2.60
N ARG A 140 -25.23 1.76 3.11
CA ARG A 140 -25.66 1.99 4.50
C ARG A 140 -24.96 1.11 5.52
N LEU A 141 -24.04 0.23 5.12
CA LEU A 141 -23.34 -0.67 6.05
C LEU A 141 -22.70 0.09 7.22
N GLY A 142 -22.13 1.26 6.94
CA GLY A 142 -21.50 2.13 7.94
C GLY A 142 -22.46 2.91 8.84
N GLU A 143 -23.77 2.90 8.55
CA GLU A 143 -24.81 3.64 9.26
C GLU A 143 -25.62 2.77 10.22
N TYR A 144 -25.54 1.43 10.10
CA TYR A 144 -26.22 0.54 11.04
C TYR A 144 -25.68 0.75 12.45
N GLU A 145 -26.59 0.77 13.43
CA GLU A 145 -26.26 0.95 14.84
C GLU A 145 -25.22 -0.06 15.30
N GLU A 146 -25.35 -1.32 14.88
CA GLU A 146 -24.39 -2.39 15.18
C GLU A 146 -22.99 -2.06 14.67
N THR A 147 -22.88 -1.41 13.51
CA THR A 147 -21.58 -1.00 12.96
C THR A 147 -20.95 0.13 13.76
N LEU A 148 -21.76 1.06 14.28
CA LEU A 148 -21.29 2.13 15.17
C LEU A 148 -20.85 1.56 16.52
N LEU A 149 -21.67 0.69 17.13
CA LEU A 149 -21.35 -0.01 18.37
C LEU A 149 -20.08 -0.84 18.25
N ILE A 150 -19.90 -1.60 17.17
CA ILE A 150 -18.67 -2.38 16.94
C ILE A 150 -17.46 -1.45 16.80
N ARG A 151 -17.59 -0.31 16.11
CA ARG A 151 -16.50 0.67 15.96
C ARG A 151 -16.06 1.22 17.31
N ASP A 152 -17.02 1.56 18.17
CA ASP A 152 -16.74 2.18 19.46
C ASP A 152 -16.30 1.16 20.53
N LEU A 153 -16.79 -0.08 20.44
CA LEU A 153 -16.48 -1.15 21.38
C LEU A 153 -15.13 -1.84 21.08
N MET A 154 -14.77 -2.03 19.81
CA MET A 154 -13.65 -2.89 19.44
C MET A 154 -12.30 -2.18 19.51
N LEU A 155 -11.44 -2.65 20.41
CA LEU A 155 -10.01 -2.32 20.36
C LEU A 155 -9.32 -3.07 19.22
N LYS A 156 -8.34 -2.43 18.60
CA LYS A 156 -7.58 -2.94 17.43
C LYS A 156 -6.99 -4.34 17.65
N GLU A 157 -6.64 -4.68 18.87
CA GLU A 157 -6.05 -5.97 19.25
C GLU A 157 -7.09 -7.10 19.27
N HIS A 158 -8.34 -6.80 19.59
CA HIS A 158 -9.43 -7.77 19.62
C HIS A 158 -10.11 -7.95 18.25
N ALA A 159 -9.98 -6.96 17.35
CA ALA A 159 -10.52 -7.01 16.00
C ALA A 159 -9.71 -7.88 15.00
N GLN A 160 -8.71 -8.64 15.47
CA GLN A 160 -7.82 -9.42 14.60
C GLN A 160 -8.42 -10.76 14.12
N VAL A 161 -9.60 -11.14 14.62
CA VAL A 161 -10.26 -12.37 14.19
C VAL A 161 -10.72 -12.26 12.74
N ALA A 162 -10.32 -13.22 11.91
CA ALA A 162 -10.70 -13.25 10.50
C ALA A 162 -12.17 -13.69 10.34
N LEU A 163 -13.04 -12.74 9.97
CA LEU A 163 -14.41 -13.03 9.57
C LEU A 163 -14.41 -13.67 8.18
N ASN A 164 -14.70 -14.96 8.14
CA ASN A 164 -14.84 -15.72 6.90
C ASN A 164 -16.15 -16.51 6.92
N ALA A 165 -16.59 -17.01 5.76
CA ALA A 165 -17.89 -17.66 5.63
C ALA A 165 -18.09 -18.84 6.59
N LYS A 166 -17.03 -19.59 6.92
CA LYS A 166 -17.11 -20.69 7.89
C LYS A 166 -17.39 -20.17 9.30
N VAL A 167 -16.64 -19.18 9.74
CA VAL A 167 -16.80 -18.55 11.06
C VAL A 167 -18.18 -17.92 11.17
N ILE A 168 -18.62 -17.18 10.15
CA ILE A 168 -19.95 -16.55 10.13
C ILE A 168 -21.07 -17.58 10.21
N ARG A 169 -21.01 -18.68 9.45
CA ARG A 169 -22.02 -19.74 9.55
C ARG A 169 -22.10 -20.34 10.95
N HIS A 170 -20.97 -20.52 11.62
CA HIS A 170 -20.96 -21.01 12.99
C HIS A 170 -21.58 -20.00 13.96
N ALA A 171 -21.17 -18.73 13.86
CA ALA A 171 -21.71 -17.65 14.69
C ALA A 171 -23.23 -17.47 14.51
N VAL A 172 -23.78 -17.68 13.31
CA VAL A 172 -25.24 -17.65 13.09
C VAL A 172 -25.94 -18.74 13.91
N VAL A 173 -25.38 -19.96 13.96
CA VAL A 173 -25.95 -21.06 14.76
C VAL A 173 -25.86 -20.73 16.25
N GLU A 174 -24.74 -20.18 16.71
CA GLU A 174 -24.55 -19.76 18.10
C GLU A 174 -25.57 -18.68 18.50
N LEU A 175 -25.77 -17.67 17.65
CA LEU A 175 -26.76 -16.61 17.89
C LEU A 175 -28.18 -17.17 17.98
N TYR A 176 -28.53 -18.12 17.10
CA TYR A 176 -29.85 -18.77 17.12
C TYR A 176 -30.06 -19.57 18.41
N ASP A 177 -29.07 -20.38 18.78
CA ASP A 177 -29.11 -21.21 19.98
C ASP A 177 -29.18 -20.36 21.26
N ALA A 178 -28.38 -19.30 21.34
CA ALA A 178 -28.42 -18.35 22.46
C ALA A 178 -29.79 -17.65 22.57
N THR A 179 -30.32 -17.15 21.46
CA THR A 179 -31.63 -16.50 21.41
C THR A 179 -32.73 -17.47 21.83
N LYS A 180 -32.70 -18.70 21.32
CA LYS A 180 -33.65 -19.75 21.68
C LYS A 180 -33.64 -20.04 23.18
N ARG A 181 -32.46 -20.22 23.78
CA ARG A 181 -32.35 -20.44 25.23
C ARG A 181 -32.89 -19.26 26.03
N GLN A 182 -32.59 -18.04 25.62
CA GLN A 182 -33.07 -16.82 26.29
C GLN A 182 -34.59 -16.74 26.26
N VAL A 183 -35.21 -16.97 25.10
CA VAL A 183 -36.68 -16.99 24.96
C VAL A 183 -37.29 -18.11 25.80
N GLN A 184 -36.72 -19.30 25.78
CA GLN A 184 -37.20 -20.43 26.60
C GLN A 184 -37.15 -20.10 28.10
N ALA A 185 -36.05 -19.53 28.57
CA ALA A 185 -35.91 -19.11 29.97
C ALA A 185 -36.91 -18.02 30.34
N MET A 186 -37.13 -17.03 29.47
CA MET A 186 -38.16 -16.00 29.68
C MET A 186 -39.55 -16.60 29.77
N LEU A 187 -39.90 -17.55 28.90
CA LEU A 187 -41.20 -18.21 28.92
C LEU A 187 -41.40 -19.04 30.20
N GLN A 188 -40.39 -19.79 30.63
CA GLN A 188 -40.42 -20.56 31.87
C GLN A 188 -40.57 -19.66 33.11
N ASN A 189 -39.86 -18.52 33.14
CA ASN A 189 -39.93 -17.58 34.26
C ASN A 189 -41.28 -16.84 34.35
N ASN A 190 -42.03 -16.74 33.25
CA ASN A 190 -43.32 -16.07 33.19
C ASN A 190 -44.51 -17.06 33.19
N THR A 191 -44.28 -18.33 33.49
CA THR A 191 -45.36 -19.33 33.55
C THR A 191 -46.25 -19.10 34.78
N ILE A 192 -47.56 -19.04 34.59
CA ILE A 192 -48.53 -18.88 35.68
C ILE A 192 -48.89 -20.26 36.26
N GLY A 193 -48.47 -20.52 37.50
CA GLY A 193 -48.80 -21.75 38.21
C GLY A 193 -48.18 -23.01 37.57
N SER A 194 -48.97 -24.08 37.43
CA SER A 194 -48.54 -25.36 36.82
C SER A 194 -48.89 -25.48 35.34
N ALA A 195 -49.25 -24.38 34.68
CA ALA A 195 -49.62 -24.39 33.27
C ALA A 195 -48.44 -24.88 32.41
N LYS A 196 -48.64 -25.92 31.60
CA LYS A 196 -47.60 -26.42 30.69
C LYS A 196 -47.32 -25.37 29.62
N CYS A 197 -46.09 -24.86 29.58
CA CYS A 197 -45.63 -23.97 28.52
C CYS A 197 -44.93 -24.78 27.42
N PHE A 198 -45.42 -24.67 26.18
CA PHE A 198 -44.77 -25.23 25.01
C PHE A 198 -44.31 -24.09 24.12
N SER A 199 -43.04 -24.11 23.71
CA SER A 199 -42.48 -23.16 22.76
C SER A 199 -41.98 -23.90 21.53
N ILE A 200 -42.39 -23.44 20.35
CA ILE A 200 -41.83 -23.85 19.07
C ILE A 200 -40.94 -22.69 18.63
N VAL A 201 -39.63 -22.90 18.77
CA VAL A 201 -38.55 -21.98 18.36
C VAL A 201 -37.61 -22.71 17.43
#